data_AF-T1BWP2-F1
#
_entry.id   AF-T1BWP2-F1
#
_cell.length_a   1.000
_cell.length_b   1.000
_cell.length_c   1.000
_cell.angle_alpha   90.00
_cell.angle_beta   90.00
_cell.angle_gamma   90.00
#
_symmetry.space_group_name_H-M   'P 1'
#
loop_
_entity.id
_entity.type
_entity.pdbx_description
1 polymer ?
#
loop_
_entity_poly.entity_id
_entity_poly.type
_entity_poly.pdbx_seq_one_letter_code
_entity_poly.pdbx_strand_id
1 'polypeptide(L)'
;LLNVPSSLTQEKLERMIEDDYVLRRRAVEMGVPLFTSPEAFTAYVEGIAWLREHPITIEAQYGAPEPGTPDGHVPPRREVGINPRRRRRRRTRRR
;
A
#
# COMPACT_ATOMS: atom_id res chain seq x y z
N LEU A 1 0.22 9.94 10.03
CA LEU A 1 0.31 11.38 9.73
C LEU A 1 -0.98 11.81 9.05
N LEU A 2 -1.59 12.93 9.46
CA LEU A 2 -2.73 13.53 8.79
C LEU A 2 -2.27 14.81 8.09
N ASN A 3 -2.37 14.87 6.77
CA ASN A 3 -2.03 16.02 5.94
C ASN A 3 -3.25 16.46 5.14
N VAL A 4 -4.02 17.43 5.63
CA VAL A 4 -5.21 17.94 4.92
C VAL A 4 -4.82 19.23 4.18
N PRO A 5 -4.50 19.16 2.88
CA PRO A 5 -4.13 20.35 2.12
C PRO A 5 -5.31 21.33 2.05
N SER A 6 -5.09 22.59 2.40
CA SER A 6 -6.09 23.66 2.27
C SER A 6 -5.45 24.96 1.77
N SER A 7 -6.05 25.59 0.77
CA SER A 7 -5.61 26.88 0.23
C SER A 7 -6.78 27.63 -0.41
N LEU A 8 -6.77 28.95 -0.30
CA LEU A 8 -7.76 29.85 -0.91
C LEU A 8 -7.32 30.41 -2.27
N THR A 9 -6.06 30.22 -2.66
CA THR A 9 -5.48 30.81 -3.88
C THR A 9 -4.75 29.78 -4.71
N GLN A 10 -4.84 29.87 -6.04
CA GLN A 10 -4.24 28.95 -7.00
C GLN A 10 -2.72 28.82 -6.84
N GLU A 11 -2.00 29.94 -6.69
CA GLU A 11 -0.53 29.93 -6.60
C GLU A 11 -0.02 29.19 -5.35
N LYS A 12 -0.74 29.33 -4.23
CA LYS A 12 -0.45 28.57 -3.00
C LYS A 12 -0.85 27.10 -3.14
N LEU A 13 -1.89 26.80 -3.94
CA LEU A 13 -2.30 25.42 -4.21
C LEU A 13 -1.20 24.66 -4.97
N GLU A 14 -0.58 25.27 -5.98
CA GLU A 14 0.48 24.65 -6.78
C GLU A 14 1.72 24.30 -5.96
N ARG A 15 2.19 25.24 -5.12
CA ARG A 15 3.32 24.97 -4.21
C ARG A 15 2.99 23.88 -3.20
N MET A 16 1.77 23.90 -2.66
CA MET A 16 1.32 22.88 -1.70
C MET A 16 1.21 21.48 -2.35
N ILE A 17 0.86 21.38 -3.63
CA ILE A 17 0.84 20.09 -4.34
C ILE A 17 2.24 19.49 -4.44
N GLU A 18 3.27 20.32 -4.65
CA GLU A 18 4.66 19.87 -4.70
C GLU A 18 5.13 19.34 -3.33
N ASP A 19 4.86 20.09 -2.26
CA ASP A 19 5.16 19.66 -0.89
C ASP A 19 4.41 18.39 -0.50
N ASP A 20 3.11 18.30 -0.84
CA ASP A 20 2.29 17.12 -0.57
C ASP A 20 2.80 15.89 -1.32
N TYR A 21 3.28 16.04 -2.56
CA TYR A 21 3.91 14.95 -3.30
C TYR A 21 5.18 14.44 -2.61
N VAL A 22 6.08 15.35 -2.20
CA VAL A 22 7.32 14.97 -1.50
C VAL A 22 7.00 14.25 -0.18
N LEU A 23 6.03 14.77 0.59
CA LEU A 23 5.58 14.16 1.83
C LEU A 23 5.02 12.75 1.61
N ARG A 24 4.12 12.58 0.63
CA ARG A 24 3.54 11.28 0.26
C ARG A 24 4.60 10.26 -0.11
N ARG A 25 5.59 10.66 -0.91
CA ARG A 25 6.68 9.77 -1.32
C ARG A 25 7.51 9.31 -0.12
N ARG A 26 7.89 10.23 0.77
CA ARG A 26 8.65 9.89 1.98
C ARG A 26 7.87 9.03 2.96
N ALA A 27 6.57 9.29 3.13
CA ALA A 27 5.72 8.46 3.97
C ALA A 27 5.68 7.00 3.48
N VAL A 28 5.56 6.78 2.16
CA VAL A 28 5.64 5.44 1.55
C VAL A 28 7.00 4.80 1.76
N GLU A 29 8.09 5.53 1.51
CA GLU A 29 9.46 5.03 1.71
C GLU A 29 9.73 4.60 3.15
N MET A 30 9.13 5.28 4.14
CA MET A 30 9.26 4.96 5.57
C MET A 30 8.20 3.97 6.08
N GLY A 31 7.23 3.55 5.26
CA GLY A 31 6.12 2.70 5.70
C GLY A 31 5.17 3.37 6.71
N VAL A 32 5.13 4.71 6.72
CA VAL A 32 4.27 5.48 7.64
C VAL A 32 2.93 5.75 6.98
N PRO A 33 1.78 5.42 7.62
CA PRO A 33 0.48 5.74 7.06
C PRO A 33 0.25 7.26 7.02
N LEU A 34 -0.13 7.76 5.85
CA LEU A 34 -0.44 9.17 5.58
C LEU A 34 -1.88 9.28 5.09
N PHE A 35 -2.65 10.17 5.72
CA PHE A 35 -4.05 10.41 5.42
C PHE A 35 -4.22 11.83 4.89
N THR A 36 -5.03 11.99 3.84
CA THR A 36 -5.28 13.31 3.23
C THR A 36 -6.67 13.85 3.52
N SER A 37 -7.48 13.05 4.23
CA SER A 37 -8.81 13.43 4.65
C SER A 37 -9.03 12.99 6.10
N PRO A 38 -9.77 13.76 6.90
CA PRO A 38 -10.13 13.39 8.26
C PRO A 38 -10.90 12.07 8.32
N GLU A 39 -11.75 11.80 7.34
CA GLU A 39 -12.62 10.62 7.30
C GLU A 39 -11.79 9.33 7.21
N ALA A 40 -10.77 9.33 6.34
CA ALA A 40 -9.86 8.20 6.20
C ALA A 40 -9.03 7.97 7.48
N PHE A 41 -8.64 9.06 8.15
CA PHE A 41 -7.93 8.97 9.42
C PHE A 41 -8.81 8.41 10.55
N THR A 42 -10.05 8.88 10.66
CA THR A 42 -11.03 8.37 11.63
C THR A 42 -11.28 6.88 11.41
N ALA A 43 -11.56 6.47 10.16
CA ALA A 43 -11.79 5.06 9.83
C ALA A 43 -10.58 4.18 10.17
N TYR A 44 -9.36 4.68 9.96
CA TYR A 44 -8.14 3.97 10.36
C TYR A 44 -8.03 3.81 11.88
N VAL A 45 -8.24 4.89 12.65
CA VAL A 45 -8.16 4.85 14.12
C VAL A 45 -9.21 3.92 14.69
N GLU A 46 -10.45 4.01 14.20
CA GLU A 46 -11.55 3.11 14.60
C GLU A 46 -11.23 1.65 14.27
N GLY A 47 -10.69 1.38 13.08
CA GLY A 47 -10.27 0.03 12.70
C GLY A 47 -9.17 -0.53 13.61
N ILE A 48 -8.18 0.29 13.98
CA ILE A 48 -7.13 -0.11 14.93
C ILE A 48 -7.69 -0.33 16.33
N ALA A 49 -8.62 0.52 16.79
CA ALA A 49 -9.29 0.35 18.07
C ALA A 49 -10.09 -0.96 18.09
N TRP A 50 -10.84 -1.23 17.03
CA TRP A 50 -11.59 -2.47 16.86
C TRP A 50 -10.68 -3.70 16.91
N LEU A 51 -9.54 -3.68 16.22
CA LEU A 51 -8.56 -4.79 16.23
C LEU A 51 -7.96 -5.08 17.61
N ARG A 52 -7.94 -4.11 18.53
CA ARG A 52 -7.47 -4.34 19.91
C ARG A 52 -8.46 -5.18 20.71
N GLU A 53 -9.74 -5.07 20.40
CA GLU A 53 -10.83 -5.78 21.07
C GLU A 53 -11.19 -7.09 20.36
N HIS A 54 -10.83 -7.21 19.08
CA HIS A 54 -11.19 -8.32 18.21
C HIS A 54 -9.92 -8.97 17.64
N PRO A 55 -9.28 -9.87 18.39
CA PRO A 55 -8.09 -10.58 17.91
C PRO A 55 -8.45 -11.38 16.67
N ILE A 56 -7.78 -11.08 15.56
CA ILE A 56 -7.98 -11.80 14.30
C ILE A 56 -7.29 -13.16 14.35
N THR A 57 -8.04 -14.22 14.06
CA THR A 57 -7.44 -15.53 13.78
C THR A 57 -6.92 -15.50 12.35
N ILE A 58 -5.60 -15.39 12.20
CA ILE A 58 -4.96 -15.49 10.89
C ILE A 58 -4.87 -16.98 10.53
N GLU A 59 -5.94 -17.53 9.95
CA GLU A 59 -5.78 -18.77 9.19
C GLU A 59 -4.98 -18.44 7.93
N ALA A 60 -3.79 -19.04 7.81
CA ALA A 60 -2.94 -18.86 6.65
C ALA A 60 -3.64 -19.43 5.42
N GLN A 61 -4.25 -18.57 4.59
CA GLN A 61 -4.87 -18.99 3.33
C GLN A 61 -3.86 -19.50 2.30
N TYR A 62 -2.56 -19.27 2.53
CA TYR A 62 -1.46 -19.78 1.73
C TYR A 62 -0.34 -20.30 2.64
N GLY A 63 0.16 -21.49 2.35
CA GLY A 63 1.21 -22.16 3.14
C GLY A 63 0.71 -23.19 4.16
N ALA A 64 -0.56 -23.58 4.12
CA ALA A 64 -0.99 -24.80 4.83
C ALA A 64 -0.18 -25.99 4.28
N PRO A 65 0.44 -26.82 5.13
CA PRO A 65 1.15 -27.99 4.67
C PRO A 65 0.16 -28.93 3.99
N GLU A 66 0.48 -29.37 2.77
CA GLU A 66 -0.30 -30.38 2.07
C GLU A 66 -0.42 -31.63 2.98
N PRO A 67 -1.60 -32.25 3.11
CA PRO A 67 -1.78 -33.41 3.98
C PRO A 67 -0.80 -34.52 3.59
N GLY A 68 0.09 -34.88 4.51
CA GLY A 68 1.20 -35.83 4.29
C GLY A 68 2.60 -35.21 4.25
N THR A 69 2.72 -33.89 4.37
CA THR A 69 4.02 -33.22 4.50
C THR A 69 4.57 -33.38 5.92
N PRO A 70 5.77 -33.94 6.14
CA PRO A 70 6.35 -34.05 7.48
C PRO A 70 6.57 -32.66 8.09
N ASP A 71 6.29 -32.55 9.39
CA ASP A 71 6.43 -31.30 10.15
C ASP A 71 7.82 -30.67 9.91
N GLY A 72 7.83 -29.42 9.43
CA GLY A 72 9.04 -28.64 9.20
C GLY A 72 9.52 -28.51 7.74
N HIS A 73 8.85 -29.14 6.76
CA HIS A 73 9.17 -28.86 5.35
C HIS A 73 8.46 -27.57 4.87
N VAL A 74 9.20 -26.46 4.86
CA VAL A 74 8.76 -25.22 4.20
C VAL A 74 8.92 -25.43 2.69
N PRO A 75 7.84 -25.44 1.89
CA PRO A 75 7.98 -25.54 0.45
C PRO A 75 8.81 -24.37 -0.07
N PRO A 76 9.73 -24.58 -1.03
CA PRO A 76 10.54 -23.49 -1.56
C PRO A 76 9.61 -22.39 -2.08
N ARG A 77 9.91 -21.12 -1.74
CA ARG A 77 9.17 -19.95 -2.23
C ARG A 77 8.97 -20.12 -3.73
N ARG A 78 7.74 -20.37 -4.17
CA ARG A 78 7.42 -20.29 -5.60
C ARG A 78 7.68 -18.85 -6.01
N GLU A 79 8.77 -18.64 -6.73
CA GLU A 79 9.05 -17.36 -7.36
C GLU A 79 7.84 -17.04 -8.25
N VAL A 80 7.11 -15.99 -7.89
CA VAL A 80 6.04 -15.47 -8.73
C VAL A 80 6.73 -14.93 -9.98
N GLY A 81 6.75 -15.74 -11.04
CA GLY A 81 7.37 -15.37 -12.31
C GLY A 81 6.73 -14.10 -12.84
N ILE A 82 7.43 -12.97 -12.71
CA ILE A 82 7.03 -11.72 -13.33
C ILE A 82 7.13 -11.93 -14.84
N ASN A 83 5.98 -12.15 -15.49
CA ASN A 83 5.93 -12.35 -16.94
C ASN A 83 6.35 -11.03 -17.64
N PRO A 84 7.53 -10.95 -18.27
CA PRO A 84 8.04 -9.69 -18.82
C PRO A 84 7.31 -9.26 -20.11
N ARG A 85 6.41 -10.09 -20.63
CA ARG A 85 5.86 -9.95 -21.99
C ARG A 85 4.83 -8.83 -22.18
N ARG A 86 4.40 -8.12 -21.13
CA ARG A 86 3.45 -6.99 -21.26
C ARG A 86 4.08 -5.61 -21.47
N ARG A 87 5.41 -5.49 -21.63
CA ARG A 87 6.09 -4.18 -21.79
C ARG A 87 6.54 -3.80 -23.20
N ARG A 88 6.19 -4.57 -24.24
CA ARG A 88 6.51 -4.19 -25.64
C ARG A 88 5.26 -4.19 -26.51
N ARG A 89 4.63 -3.02 -26.64
CA ARG A 89 3.99 -2.49 -27.87
C ARG A 89 3.16 -1.25 -27.51
N ARG A 90 3.80 -0.09 -27.51
CA ARG A 90 3.23 1.23 -27.88
C ARG A 90 4.33 2.29 -27.73
N ARG A 91 5.37 2.16 -28.55
CA ARG A 91 6.17 3.31 -28.97
C ARG A 91 6.29 3.26 -30.49
N THR A 92 5.88 4.38 -31.08
CA THR A 92 6.33 4.93 -32.37
C THR A 92 6.00 4.17 -33.66
N ARG A 93 4.90 4.59 -34.30
CA ARG A 93 4.91 4.92 -35.74
C ARG A 93 4.40 6.35 -35.92
N ARG A 94 5.34 7.30 -35.84
CA ARG A 94 5.26 8.59 -36.54
C ARG A 94 6.36 8.53 -37.59
N ARG A 95 5.96 8.33 -38.84
CA ARG A 95 6.58 8.89 -40.05
C ARG A 95 5.47 8.99 -41.06
#